data_AF-A0A1H3F8T3-F1
#
_entry.id   AF-A0A1H3F8T3-F1
#
_cell.length_a   1.000
_cell.length_b   1.000
_cell.length_c   1.000
_cell.angle_alpha   90.00
_cell.angle_beta   90.00
_cell.angle_gamma   90.00
#
_symmetry.space_group_name_H-M   'P 1'
#
loop_
_entity.id
_entity.type
_entity.pdbx_description
1 polymer ?
#
loop_
_entity_poly.entity_id
_entity_poly.type
_entity_poly.pdbx_seq_one_letter_code
_entity_poly.pdbx_strand_id
1 'polypeptide(L)'
;MKERINNKYKDIEKIFEEIKANLSIEETVILKIEKNVGNGDAKKSRQNFILTIDKSIVNDYENEDNKERKELLTNVIKFLIGHELAHIKYKDPSLLENLRAIFSKKSQAISIIKELRADIEGSSAAGLSKSECKEVHDYLEKLDDKYSKRKTYALGYPMRTQRADITSKYNVFNKDSFGYIIEHVIKDFCKTMKINNQEKFIENLREEFFKELA
;
A
#
# COMPACT_ATOMS: atom_id res chain seq x y z
N MET A 1 39.13 1.20 -7.66
CA MET A 1 38.17 2.31 -7.48
C MET A 1 37.22 1.86 -6.37
N LYS A 2 37.36 2.42 -5.15
CA LYS A 2 36.70 1.91 -3.94
C LYS A 2 35.21 2.26 -3.95
N GLU A 3 34.35 1.24 -3.88
CA GLU A 3 32.92 1.40 -3.62
C GLU A 3 32.72 2.21 -2.33
N ARG A 4 32.15 3.41 -2.45
CA ARG A 4 31.48 4.05 -1.32
C ARG A 4 30.10 3.40 -1.21
N ILE A 5 30.04 2.23 -0.59
CA ILE A 5 28.77 1.74 -0.03
C ILE A 5 28.39 2.74 1.05
N ASN A 6 27.42 3.58 0.73
CA ASN A 6 26.89 4.57 1.65
C ASN A 6 26.10 3.81 2.72
N ASN A 7 26.79 3.35 3.76
CA ASN A 7 26.30 2.55 4.91
C ASN A 7 25.11 3.16 5.70
N LYS A 8 24.55 4.28 5.23
CA LYS A 8 23.66 5.14 5.99
C LYS A 8 22.30 4.49 6.29
N TYR A 9 21.86 3.50 5.51
CA TYR A 9 20.50 2.94 5.64
C TYR A 9 20.48 1.41 5.70
N LYS A 10 21.52 0.80 6.30
CA LYS A 10 21.68 -0.66 6.36
C LYS A 10 20.48 -1.39 6.99
N ASP A 11 19.89 -0.83 8.04
CA ASP A 11 18.74 -1.44 8.71
C ASP A 11 17.51 -1.43 7.82
N ILE A 12 17.32 -0.35 7.04
CA ILE A 12 16.22 -0.23 6.07
C ILE A 12 16.43 -1.18 4.89
N GLU A 13 17.66 -1.30 4.38
CA GLU A 13 18.01 -2.28 3.34
C GLU A 13 17.75 -3.71 3.81
N LYS A 14 18.07 -4.03 5.06
CA LYS A 14 17.77 -5.33 5.67
C LYS A 14 16.26 -5.58 5.74
N ILE A 15 15.48 -4.61 6.24
CA ILE A 15 14.01 -4.70 6.27
C ILE A 15 13.47 -4.95 4.86
N PHE A 16 13.99 -4.22 3.86
CA PHE A 16 13.59 -4.37 2.46
C PHE A 16 13.83 -5.77 1.91
N GLU A 17 15.03 -6.32 2.08
CA GLU A 17 15.36 -7.66 1.57
C GLU A 17 14.55 -8.74 2.28
N GLU A 18 14.33 -8.62 3.60
CA GLU A 18 13.49 -9.55 4.37
C GLU A 18 12.04 -9.59 3.84
N ILE A 19 11.42 -8.42 3.64
CA ILE A 19 10.04 -8.33 3.15
C ILE A 19 9.95 -8.80 1.69
N LYS A 20 10.91 -8.44 0.85
CA LYS A 20 10.98 -8.88 -0.54
C LYS A 20 11.06 -10.40 -0.64
N ALA A 21 11.87 -11.02 0.21
CA ALA A 21 11.97 -12.48 0.32
C ALA A 21 10.65 -13.11 0.79
N ASN A 22 10.00 -12.54 1.81
CA ASN A 22 8.70 -13.02 2.31
C ASN A 22 7.58 -12.93 1.25
N LEU A 23 7.66 -11.96 0.34
CA LEU A 23 6.73 -11.82 -0.78
C LEU A 23 7.09 -12.69 -1.99
N SER A 24 8.24 -13.37 -1.98
CA SER A 24 8.76 -14.18 -3.09
C SER A 24 8.94 -13.37 -4.38
N ILE A 25 9.43 -12.13 -4.28
CA ILE A 25 9.69 -11.28 -5.45
C ILE A 25 11.07 -11.60 -6.03
N GLU A 26 11.07 -12.26 -7.18
CA GLU A 26 12.30 -12.64 -7.89
C GLU A 26 12.87 -11.48 -8.71
N GLU A 27 12.05 -10.50 -9.07
CA GLU A 27 12.49 -9.37 -9.87
C GLU A 27 13.52 -8.49 -9.15
N THR A 28 14.38 -7.86 -9.93
CA THR A 28 15.30 -6.84 -9.42
C THR A 28 14.50 -5.60 -9.04
N VAL A 29 14.48 -5.30 -7.74
CA VAL A 29 13.87 -4.10 -7.16
C VAL A 29 14.98 -3.23 -6.57
N ILE A 30 15.04 -1.97 -6.97
CA ILE A 30 16.00 -0.99 -6.46
C ILE A 30 15.29 -0.14 -5.42
N LEU A 31 15.72 -0.22 -4.16
CA LEU A 31 15.31 0.69 -3.11
C LEU A 31 15.97 2.06 -3.29
N LYS A 32 15.17 3.12 -3.18
CA LYS A 32 15.61 4.50 -3.20
C LYS A 32 15.00 5.30 -2.06
N ILE A 33 15.76 6.27 -1.57
CA ILE A 33 15.30 7.21 -0.53
C ILE A 33 15.41 8.62 -1.13
N GLU A 34 14.28 9.18 -1.53
CA GLU A 34 14.19 10.47 -2.24
C GLU A 34 13.24 11.43 -1.52
N LYS A 35 13.29 12.72 -1.83
CA LYS A 35 12.35 13.72 -1.28
C LYS A 35 11.13 13.86 -2.20
N ASN A 36 9.98 14.24 -1.64
CA ASN A 36 8.78 14.64 -2.37
C ASN A 36 8.11 13.48 -3.14
N VAL A 37 8.11 12.28 -2.56
CA VAL A 37 7.49 11.09 -3.18
C VAL A 37 6.21 10.64 -2.46
N GLY A 38 5.61 11.52 -1.65
CA GLY A 38 4.52 11.15 -0.74
C GLY A 38 5.08 10.38 0.45
N ASN A 39 4.51 9.22 0.77
CA ASN A 39 5.05 8.32 1.81
C ASN A 39 5.90 7.18 1.19
N GLY A 40 5.55 6.72 -0.01
CA GLY A 40 6.24 5.71 -0.78
C GLY A 40 5.69 5.61 -2.22
N ASP A 41 6.46 5.03 -3.13
CA ASP A 41 6.06 4.79 -4.53
C ASP A 41 6.84 3.63 -5.17
N ALA A 42 6.15 2.73 -5.86
CA ALA A 42 6.73 1.71 -6.72
C ALA A 42 6.46 1.96 -8.22
N LYS A 43 7.54 1.99 -9.02
CA LYS A 43 7.45 2.13 -10.49
C LYS A 43 8.31 1.13 -11.24
N LYS A 44 7.83 0.71 -12.40
CA LYS A 44 8.57 -0.14 -13.33
C LYS A 44 9.48 0.70 -14.24
N SER A 45 10.77 0.42 -14.24
CA SER A 45 11.75 0.86 -15.23
C SER A 45 11.90 -0.20 -16.34
N ARG A 46 12.70 0.08 -17.38
CA ARG A 46 12.92 -0.83 -18.53
C ARG A 46 13.40 -2.23 -18.13
N GLN A 47 14.16 -2.35 -17.04
CA GLN A 47 14.78 -3.62 -16.62
C GLN A 47 14.53 -3.97 -15.15
N ASN A 48 14.18 -2.99 -14.30
CA ASN A 48 14.07 -3.15 -12.85
C ASN A 48 12.80 -2.47 -12.33
N PHE A 49 12.34 -2.85 -11.15
CA PHE A 49 11.42 -2.03 -10.38
C PHE A 49 12.21 -1.05 -9.50
N ILE A 50 11.62 0.11 -9.22
CA ILE A 50 12.18 1.11 -8.33
C ILE A 50 11.14 1.33 -7.23
N LEU A 51 11.51 1.04 -5.99
CA LEU A 51 10.73 1.36 -4.80
C LEU A 51 11.35 2.57 -4.15
N THR A 52 10.58 3.62 -3.94
CA THR A 52 11.05 4.87 -3.34
C THR A 52 10.33 5.09 -2.01
N ILE A 53 11.08 5.37 -0.95
CA ILE A 53 10.55 5.80 0.36
C ILE A 53 10.90 7.26 0.57
N ASP A 54 9.98 8.02 1.17
CA ASP A 54 10.23 9.44 1.44
C ASP A 54 11.33 9.64 2.49
N LYS A 55 12.28 10.50 2.14
CA LYS A 55 13.46 10.80 2.94
C LYS A 55 13.12 11.43 4.29
N SER A 56 11.98 12.12 4.44
CA SER A 56 11.58 12.70 5.73
C SER A 56 11.31 11.61 6.77
N ILE A 57 10.54 10.57 6.42
CA ILE A 57 10.24 9.42 7.27
C ILE A 57 11.53 8.68 7.67
N VAL A 58 12.45 8.50 6.71
CA VAL A 58 13.75 7.89 7.00
C VAL A 58 14.59 8.75 7.95
N ASN A 59 14.63 10.06 7.75
CA ASN A 59 15.36 10.94 8.67
C ASN A 59 14.73 10.94 10.07
N ASP A 60 13.40 10.89 10.18
CA ASP A 60 12.73 10.81 11.48
C ASP A 60 13.15 9.52 12.20
N TYR A 61 13.21 8.38 11.49
CA TYR A 61 13.69 7.11 12.05
C TYR A 61 15.15 7.17 12.51
N GLU A 62 16.05 7.70 11.66
CA GLU A 62 17.49 7.75 11.94
C GLU A 62 17.82 8.64 13.14
N ASN A 63 17.11 9.76 13.29
CA ASN A 63 17.36 10.74 14.36
C ASN A 63 16.52 10.49 15.62
N GLU A 64 15.71 9.42 15.66
CA GLU A 64 14.89 9.11 16.84
C GLU A 64 15.70 8.35 17.89
N ASP A 65 15.75 8.92 19.09
CA ASP A 65 16.42 8.35 20.27
C ASP A 65 15.42 7.72 21.25
N ASN A 66 14.14 8.11 21.20
CA ASN A 66 13.10 7.48 21.99
C ASN A 66 12.78 6.09 21.42
N LYS A 67 12.98 5.05 22.24
CA LYS A 67 12.82 3.66 21.83
C LYS A 67 11.41 3.34 21.30
N GLU A 68 10.36 3.77 21.98
CA GLU A 68 8.97 3.49 21.59
C GLU A 68 8.63 4.16 20.26
N ARG A 69 9.07 5.41 20.08
CA ARG A 69 8.87 6.12 18.83
C ARG A 69 9.70 5.54 17.69
N LYS A 70 10.91 5.06 17.97
CA LYS A 70 11.76 4.38 16.98
C LYS A 70 11.13 3.05 16.53
N GLU A 71 10.49 2.33 17.43
CA GLU A 71 9.74 1.11 17.13
C GLU A 71 8.53 1.41 16.23
N LEU A 72 7.73 2.44 16.55
CA LEU A 72 6.66 2.90 15.67
C LEU A 72 7.17 3.26 14.27
N LEU A 73 8.25 4.04 14.17
CA LEU A 73 8.83 4.43 12.88
C LEU A 73 9.39 3.23 12.11
N THR A 74 9.93 2.23 12.80
CA THR A 74 10.31 0.94 12.20
C THR A 74 9.10 0.26 11.57
N ASN A 75 7.98 0.23 12.27
CA ASN A 75 6.73 -0.35 11.77
C ASN A 75 6.15 0.44 10.59
N VAL A 76 6.28 1.77 10.59
CA VAL A 76 5.91 2.62 9.45
C VAL A 76 6.77 2.29 8.22
N ILE A 77 8.08 2.17 8.37
CA ILE A 77 8.99 1.82 7.27
C ILE A 77 8.67 0.42 6.72
N LYS A 78 8.51 -0.55 7.61
CA LYS A 78 8.09 -1.92 7.26
C LYS A 78 6.79 -1.93 6.47
N PHE A 79 5.78 -1.20 6.94
CA PHE A 79 4.48 -1.10 6.27
C PHE A 79 4.61 -0.49 4.88
N LEU A 80 5.30 0.64 4.73
CA LEU A 80 5.45 1.32 3.44
C LEU A 80 6.21 0.45 2.44
N ILE A 81 7.31 -0.18 2.86
CA ILE A 81 8.07 -1.09 2.00
C ILE A 81 7.22 -2.30 1.60
N GLY A 82 6.52 -2.92 2.56
CA GLY A 82 5.65 -4.07 2.28
C GLY A 82 4.51 -3.72 1.33
N HIS A 83 3.86 -2.58 1.52
CA HIS A 83 2.79 -2.09 0.65
C HIS A 83 3.28 -1.92 -0.80
N GLU A 84 4.39 -1.22 -1.00
CA GLU A 84 4.92 -0.97 -2.35
C GLU A 84 5.48 -2.26 -3.01
N LEU A 85 6.07 -3.17 -2.23
CA LEU A 85 6.50 -4.48 -2.75
C LEU A 85 5.30 -5.37 -3.13
N ALA A 86 4.19 -5.29 -2.41
CA ALA A 86 2.98 -6.02 -2.77
C ALA A 86 2.44 -5.53 -4.12
N HIS A 87 2.43 -4.22 -4.37
CA HIS A 87 2.11 -3.68 -5.71
C HIS A 87 3.02 -4.25 -6.80
N ILE A 88 4.32 -4.39 -6.54
CA ILE A 88 5.27 -5.00 -7.49
C ILE A 88 4.92 -6.48 -7.74
N LYS A 89 4.72 -7.28 -6.67
CA LYS A 89 4.39 -8.71 -6.73
C LYS A 89 3.17 -8.98 -7.60
N TYR A 90 2.10 -8.21 -7.40
CA TYR A 90 0.84 -8.39 -8.11
C TYR A 90 0.77 -7.59 -9.42
N LYS A 91 1.85 -6.92 -9.82
CA LYS A 91 1.96 -6.11 -11.05
C LYS A 91 0.92 -4.98 -11.10
N ASP A 92 0.74 -4.31 -9.97
CA ASP A 92 -0.11 -3.14 -9.74
C ASP A 92 0.67 -1.83 -9.54
N PRO A 93 1.65 -1.46 -10.39
CA PRO A 93 2.44 -0.25 -10.13
C PRO A 93 1.56 1.03 -10.19
N SER A 94 1.68 1.83 -9.13
CA SER A 94 0.88 3.03 -8.79
C SER A 94 0.71 4.04 -9.95
N LEU A 95 1.78 4.30 -10.73
CA LEU A 95 1.86 5.52 -11.53
C LEU A 95 0.96 5.52 -12.78
N LEU A 96 0.81 4.36 -13.43
CA LEU A 96 0.01 4.23 -14.66
C LEU A 96 -1.48 4.00 -14.36
N GLU A 97 -1.80 3.40 -13.23
CA GLU A 97 -3.19 3.18 -12.82
C GLU A 97 -3.80 4.39 -12.13
N ASN A 98 -3.04 5.20 -11.39
CA ASN A 98 -3.53 6.46 -10.82
C ASN A 98 -3.96 7.47 -11.89
N LEU A 99 -3.26 7.52 -13.04
CA LEU A 99 -3.71 8.31 -14.19
C LEU A 99 -4.99 7.73 -14.81
N ARG A 100 -5.15 6.39 -14.83
CA ARG A 100 -6.36 5.73 -15.35
C ARG A 100 -7.57 5.83 -14.41
N ALA A 101 -7.36 5.88 -13.10
CA ALA A 101 -8.38 6.07 -12.08
C ALA A 101 -9.12 7.41 -12.24
N ILE A 102 -8.50 8.40 -12.87
CA ILE A 102 -9.16 9.67 -13.21
C ILE A 102 -10.32 9.46 -14.21
N PHE A 103 -10.26 8.43 -15.06
CA PHE A 103 -11.16 8.32 -16.22
C PHE A 103 -12.41 7.46 -16.01
N SER A 104 -12.48 6.58 -15.00
CA SER A 104 -13.71 5.79 -14.77
C SER A 104 -13.91 5.32 -13.34
N LYS A 105 -15.18 5.22 -12.92
CA LYS A 105 -15.56 4.66 -11.61
C LYS A 105 -15.14 3.20 -11.45
N LYS A 106 -15.11 2.41 -12.54
CA LYS A 106 -14.60 1.02 -12.52
C LYS A 106 -13.12 1.01 -12.17
N SER A 107 -12.32 1.86 -12.83
CA SER A 107 -10.88 1.97 -12.57
C SER A 107 -10.59 2.45 -11.14
N GLN A 108 -11.38 3.38 -10.61
CA GLN A 108 -11.29 3.82 -9.21
C GLN A 108 -11.55 2.67 -8.24
N ALA A 109 -12.61 1.89 -8.46
CA ALA A 109 -12.92 0.74 -7.60
C ALA A 109 -11.85 -0.36 -7.68
N ILE A 110 -11.29 -0.63 -8.86
CA ILE A 110 -10.18 -1.56 -9.05
C ILE A 110 -8.96 -1.08 -8.26
N SER A 111 -8.59 0.20 -8.39
CA SER A 111 -7.48 0.81 -7.65
C SER A 111 -7.69 0.68 -6.13
N ILE A 112 -8.91 0.93 -5.63
CA ILE A 112 -9.25 0.74 -4.20
C ILE A 112 -8.99 -0.70 -3.75
N ILE A 113 -9.41 -1.70 -4.54
CA ILE A 113 -9.20 -3.12 -4.20
C ILE A 113 -7.71 -3.46 -4.16
N LYS A 114 -6.94 -2.97 -5.13
CA LYS A 114 -5.49 -3.18 -5.21
C LYS A 114 -4.74 -2.55 -4.04
N GLU A 115 -5.10 -1.33 -3.65
CA GLU A 115 -4.56 -0.66 -2.45
C GLU A 115 -4.81 -1.48 -1.18
N LEU A 116 -6.02 -2.03 -1.02
CA LEU A 116 -6.36 -2.87 0.14
C LEU A 116 -5.67 -4.24 0.09
N ARG A 117 -5.48 -4.82 -1.10
CA ARG A 117 -4.64 -6.02 -1.26
C ARG A 117 -3.21 -5.72 -0.82
N ALA A 118 -2.63 -4.63 -1.29
CA ALA A 118 -1.26 -4.24 -0.95
C ALA A 118 -1.10 -4.02 0.56
N ASP A 119 -2.11 -3.44 1.22
CA ASP A 119 -2.13 -3.34 2.68
C ASP A 119 -2.14 -4.70 3.37
N ILE A 120 -3.02 -5.62 2.96
CA ILE A 120 -3.16 -6.96 3.58
C ILE A 120 -1.88 -7.78 3.38
N GLU A 121 -1.45 -7.94 2.13
CA GLU A 121 -0.31 -8.79 1.77
C GLU A 121 1.02 -8.17 2.23
N GLY A 122 1.16 -6.85 2.07
CA GLY A 122 2.35 -6.11 2.44
C GLY A 122 2.59 -6.08 3.94
N SER A 123 1.56 -5.79 4.75
CA SER A 123 1.69 -5.78 6.22
C SER A 123 1.93 -7.18 6.79
N SER A 124 1.30 -8.20 6.21
CA SER A 124 1.51 -9.61 6.56
C SER A 124 2.95 -10.06 6.29
N ALA A 125 3.48 -9.76 5.09
CA ALA A 125 4.87 -10.06 4.74
C ALA A 125 5.89 -9.26 5.58
N ALA A 126 5.49 -8.07 6.05
CA ALA A 126 6.28 -7.27 6.98
C ALA A 126 6.24 -7.76 8.43
N GLY A 127 5.44 -8.78 8.73
CA GLY A 127 5.30 -9.36 10.07
C GLY A 127 4.64 -8.41 11.06
N LEU A 128 3.82 -7.47 10.59
CA LEU A 128 3.13 -6.52 11.46
C LEU A 128 1.90 -7.17 12.09
N SER A 129 1.75 -6.97 13.39
CA SER A 129 0.53 -7.32 14.11
C SER A 129 -0.60 -6.34 13.81
N LYS A 130 -1.82 -6.75 14.16
CA LYS A 130 -3.04 -5.95 13.97
C LYS A 130 -2.97 -4.60 14.70
N SER A 131 -2.40 -4.57 15.91
CA SER A 131 -2.21 -3.33 16.67
C SER A 131 -1.20 -2.41 16.00
N GLU A 132 -0.09 -2.96 15.51
CA GLU A 132 0.94 -2.18 14.81
C GLU A 132 0.40 -1.60 13.49
N CYS A 133 -0.37 -2.37 12.72
CA CYS A 133 -1.04 -1.85 11.53
C CYS A 133 -1.94 -0.65 11.87
N LYS A 134 -2.70 -0.72 12.97
CA LYS A 134 -3.53 0.39 13.42
C LYS A 134 -2.68 1.62 13.77
N GLU A 135 -1.62 1.46 14.54
CA GLU A 135 -0.73 2.56 14.94
C GLU A 135 -0.06 3.22 13.74
N VAL A 136 0.37 2.43 12.75
CA VAL A 136 0.93 2.94 11.50
C VAL A 136 -0.10 3.76 10.73
N HIS A 137 -1.34 3.28 10.61
CA HIS A 137 -2.39 4.04 9.95
C HIS A 137 -2.75 5.34 10.69
N ASP A 138 -2.80 5.31 12.02
CA ASP A 138 -3.01 6.50 12.86
C ASP A 138 -1.85 7.51 12.71
N TYR A 139 -0.62 7.04 12.51
CA TYR A 139 0.54 7.89 12.23
C TYR A 139 0.44 8.52 10.83
N LEU A 140 0.20 7.71 9.80
CA LEU A 140 0.11 8.18 8.41
C LEU A 140 -1.08 9.13 8.18
N GLU A 141 -2.20 8.93 8.87
CA GLU A 141 -3.36 9.84 8.80
C GLU A 141 -3.03 11.25 9.28
N LYS A 142 -2.07 11.41 10.19
CA LYS A 142 -1.62 12.74 10.66
C LYS A 142 -0.72 13.46 9.65
N LEU A 143 -0.08 12.70 8.74
CA LEU A 143 0.79 13.23 7.70
C LEU A 143 0.03 13.57 6.40
N ASP A 144 -1.05 12.82 6.12
CA ASP A 144 -1.83 12.99 4.91
C ASP A 144 -2.69 14.26 4.93
N ASP A 145 -2.87 14.88 3.76
CA ASP A 145 -3.86 15.94 3.57
C ASP A 145 -5.27 15.41 3.84
N LYS A 146 -6.05 16.16 4.63
CA LYS A 146 -7.45 15.81 4.93
C LYS A 146 -8.34 16.03 3.70
N TYR A 147 -8.45 15.01 2.86
CA TYR A 147 -9.41 14.98 1.77
C TYR A 147 -10.79 14.51 2.22
N SER A 148 -11.84 15.08 1.62
CA SER A 148 -13.19 14.54 1.77
C SER A 148 -13.25 13.11 1.21
N LYS A 149 -14.08 12.24 1.82
CA LYS A 149 -14.29 10.85 1.36
C LYS A 149 -14.51 10.74 -0.15
N ARG A 150 -15.32 11.64 -0.72
CA ARG A 150 -15.58 11.65 -2.17
C ARG A 150 -14.33 11.93 -2.99
N LYS A 151 -13.46 12.84 -2.54
CA LYS A 151 -12.20 13.16 -3.23
C LYS A 151 -11.22 11.99 -3.12
N THR A 152 -11.11 11.36 -1.95
CA THR A 152 -10.28 10.16 -1.74
C THR A 152 -10.67 9.03 -2.70
N TYR A 153 -11.96 8.71 -2.78
CA TYR A 153 -12.48 7.73 -3.74
C TYR A 153 -12.30 8.12 -5.20
N ALA A 154 -12.45 9.39 -5.55
CA ALA A 154 -12.20 9.85 -6.92
C ALA A 154 -10.75 9.69 -7.36
N LEU A 155 -9.81 9.65 -6.40
CA LEU A 155 -8.40 9.37 -6.64
C LEU A 155 -8.07 7.86 -6.65
N GLY A 156 -9.05 6.98 -6.42
CA GLY A 156 -8.81 5.53 -6.38
C GLY A 156 -8.31 5.01 -5.04
N TYR A 157 -8.33 5.83 -3.98
CA TYR A 157 -7.86 5.43 -2.66
C TYR A 157 -9.03 5.10 -1.71
N PRO A 158 -8.91 4.05 -0.86
CA PRO A 158 -9.79 3.86 0.29
C PRO A 158 -9.48 4.88 1.40
N MET A 159 -10.42 5.08 2.32
CA MET A 159 -10.15 5.87 3.54
C MET A 159 -9.13 5.15 4.44
N ARG A 160 -8.28 5.90 5.14
CA ARG A 160 -7.32 5.34 6.11
C ARG A 160 -7.99 4.47 7.17
N THR A 161 -9.17 4.87 7.66
CA THR A 161 -9.96 4.07 8.61
C THR A 161 -10.41 2.72 8.04
N GLN A 162 -10.68 2.63 6.73
CA GLN A 162 -11.02 1.36 6.07
C GLN A 162 -9.79 0.48 5.88
N ARG A 163 -8.63 1.09 5.57
CA ARG A 163 -7.33 0.40 5.49
C ARG A 163 -6.93 -0.20 6.84
N ALA A 164 -7.08 0.57 7.93
CA ALA A 164 -6.85 0.10 9.28
C ALA A 164 -7.82 -1.02 9.71
N ASP A 165 -9.10 -0.88 9.39
CA ASP A 165 -10.10 -1.91 9.69
C ASP A 165 -9.78 -3.23 8.98
N ILE A 166 -9.38 -3.18 7.71
CA ILE A 166 -9.13 -4.43 6.97
C ILE A 166 -7.86 -5.14 7.39
N THR A 167 -6.76 -4.41 7.63
CA THR A 167 -5.48 -4.99 8.09
C THR A 167 -5.59 -5.53 9.51
N SER A 168 -6.56 -5.05 10.30
CA SER A 168 -6.88 -5.63 11.61
C SER A 168 -7.63 -6.97 11.53
N LYS A 169 -8.20 -7.32 10.37
CA LYS A 169 -9.05 -8.51 10.19
C LYS A 169 -8.38 -9.60 9.36
N TYR A 170 -7.69 -9.21 8.30
CA TYR A 170 -7.16 -10.13 7.30
C TYR A 170 -5.66 -9.95 7.12
N ASN A 171 -4.95 -11.08 6.93
CA ASN A 171 -3.52 -11.16 6.66
C ASN A 171 -3.19 -11.82 5.30
N VAL A 172 -4.23 -12.20 4.55
CA VAL A 172 -4.14 -12.79 3.22
C VAL A 172 -5.30 -12.26 2.38
N PHE A 173 -5.02 -11.90 1.13
CA PHE A 173 -6.01 -11.48 0.16
C PHE A 173 -6.64 -12.71 -0.50
N ASN A 174 -7.82 -13.10 -0.02
CA ASN A 174 -8.57 -14.28 -0.45
C ASN A 174 -10.06 -13.95 -0.64
N LYS A 175 -10.89 -14.97 -0.89
CA LYS A 175 -12.34 -14.79 -1.11
C LYS A 175 -13.05 -14.08 0.06
N ASP A 176 -12.64 -14.37 1.30
CA ASP A 176 -13.28 -13.80 2.49
C ASP A 176 -12.90 -12.32 2.66
N SER A 177 -11.60 -11.99 2.54
CA SER A 177 -11.15 -10.59 2.60
C SER A 177 -11.72 -9.79 1.43
N PHE A 178 -11.80 -10.37 0.23
CA PHE A 178 -12.40 -9.72 -0.93
C PHE A 178 -13.90 -9.49 -0.75
N GLY A 179 -14.64 -10.49 -0.24
CA GLY A 179 -16.06 -10.34 0.10
C GLY A 179 -16.29 -9.20 1.09
N TYR A 180 -15.41 -9.09 2.10
CA TYR A 180 -15.43 -7.98 3.05
C TYR A 180 -15.17 -6.62 2.39
N ILE A 181 -14.19 -6.52 1.49
CA ILE A 181 -13.90 -5.29 0.72
C ILE A 181 -15.12 -4.86 -0.09
N ILE A 182 -15.77 -5.81 -0.77
CA ILE A 182 -16.98 -5.53 -1.55
C ILE A 182 -18.05 -4.90 -0.65
N GLU A 183 -18.28 -5.50 0.52
CA GLU A 183 -19.41 -5.15 1.36
C GLU A 183 -19.22 -3.86 2.16
N HIS A 184 -17.99 -3.60 2.62
CA HIS A 184 -17.70 -2.49 3.52
C HIS A 184 -17.00 -1.30 2.84
N VAL A 185 -16.34 -1.53 1.71
CA VAL A 185 -15.62 -0.47 0.98
C VAL A 185 -16.28 -0.17 -0.35
N ILE A 186 -16.50 -1.17 -1.22
CA ILE A 186 -17.02 -0.93 -2.57
C ILE A 186 -18.48 -0.48 -2.55
N LYS A 187 -19.32 -1.02 -1.66
CA LYS A 187 -20.69 -0.49 -1.49
C LYS A 187 -20.70 0.97 -0.99
N ASP A 188 -19.82 1.34 -0.06
CA ASP A 188 -19.70 2.73 0.40
C ASP A 188 -19.16 3.66 -0.70
N PHE A 189 -18.22 3.17 -1.52
CA PHE A 189 -17.76 3.83 -2.74
C PHE A 189 -18.91 4.05 -3.73
N CYS A 190 -19.70 3.01 -4.05
CA CYS A 190 -20.86 3.10 -4.94
C CYS A 190 -21.87 4.14 -4.47
N LYS A 191 -22.18 4.15 -3.16
CA LYS A 191 -23.06 5.14 -2.54
C LYS A 191 -22.50 6.55 -2.66
N THR A 192 -21.23 6.74 -2.31
CA THR A 192 -20.57 8.06 -2.32
C THR A 192 -20.43 8.62 -3.73
N MET A 193 -20.12 7.77 -4.70
CA MET A 193 -19.92 8.14 -6.11
C MET A 193 -21.20 8.09 -6.94
N LYS A 194 -22.35 7.82 -6.30
CA LYS A 194 -23.68 7.73 -6.94
C LYS A 194 -23.64 6.81 -8.17
N ILE A 195 -23.21 5.57 -7.98
CA ILE A 195 -23.22 4.54 -9.03
C ILE A 195 -24.63 3.95 -9.12
N ASN A 196 -25.19 4.03 -10.33
CA ASN A 196 -26.47 3.39 -10.66
C ASN A 196 -26.23 1.89 -10.93
N ASN A 197 -27.19 1.04 -10.55
CA ASN A 197 -27.09 -0.42 -10.68
C ASN A 197 -25.82 -0.99 -10.03
N GLN A 198 -25.75 -0.87 -8.69
CA GLN A 198 -24.58 -1.27 -7.91
C GLN A 198 -24.29 -2.77 -8.02
N GLU A 199 -25.33 -3.60 -8.14
CA GLU A 199 -25.19 -5.06 -8.24
C GLU A 199 -24.41 -5.44 -9.50
N LYS A 200 -24.83 -4.95 -10.68
CA LYS A 200 -24.11 -5.18 -11.92
C LYS A 200 -22.69 -4.61 -11.89
N PHE A 201 -22.50 -3.45 -11.24
CA PHE A 201 -21.16 -2.88 -11.08
C PHE A 201 -20.23 -3.79 -10.25
N ILE A 202 -20.74 -4.34 -9.14
CA ILE A 202 -20.01 -5.26 -8.27
C ILE A 202 -19.74 -6.59 -8.97
N GLU A 203 -20.70 -7.13 -9.71
CA GLU A 203 -20.52 -8.36 -10.50
C GLU A 203 -19.36 -8.24 -11.48
N ASN A 204 -19.30 -7.14 -12.24
CA ASN A 204 -18.19 -6.85 -13.15
C ASN A 204 -16.83 -6.74 -12.43
N LEU A 205 -16.80 -6.27 -11.18
CA LEU A 205 -15.56 -6.24 -10.39
C LEU A 205 -15.17 -7.64 -9.92
N ARG A 206 -16.14 -8.47 -9.51
CA ARG A 206 -15.87 -9.85 -9.10
C ARG A 206 -15.25 -10.65 -10.23
N GLU A 207 -15.77 -10.51 -11.46
CA GLU A 207 -15.22 -11.17 -12.64
C GLU A 207 -13.75 -10.80 -12.92
N GLU A 208 -13.38 -9.54 -12.69
CA GLU A 208 -12.01 -9.05 -12.87
C GLU A 208 -11.02 -9.74 -11.93
N PHE A 209 -11.38 -9.88 -10.65
CA PHE A 209 -10.50 -10.44 -9.61
C PHE A 209 -10.68 -11.96 -9.42
N PHE A 210 -11.67 -12.60 -10.05
CA PHE A 210 -11.98 -14.02 -9.82
C PHE A 210 -10.80 -14.96 -10.10
N LYS A 211 -9.95 -14.64 -11.09
CA LYS A 211 -8.76 -15.42 -11.44
C LYS A 211 -7.63 -15.28 -10.42
N GLU A 212 -7.63 -14.20 -9.64
CA GLU A 212 -6.61 -13.90 -8.64
C GLU A 212 -6.98 -14.44 -7.25
N LEU A 213 -8.23 -14.91 -7.09
CA LEU A 213 -8.82 -15.42 -5.85
C LEU A 213 -9.00 -16.96 -5.87
N ALA A 214 -8.43 -17.63 -6.88
CA ALA A 214 -8.57 -19.07 -7.14
C ALA A 214 -7.51 -19.90 -6.41
#